data_AF-A0AAD1DK07-F1
#
_entry.id   AF-A0AAD1DK07-F1
#
_cell.length_a   1.000
_cell.length_b   1.000
_cell.length_c   1.000
_cell.angle_alpha   90.00
_cell.angle_beta   90.00
_cell.angle_gamma   90.00
#
_symmetry.space_group_name_H-M   'P 1'
#
loop_
_entity.id
_entity.type
_entity.pdbx_description
1 polymer ?
#
loop_
_entity_poly.entity_id
_entity_poly.type
_entity_poly.pdbx_seq_one_letter_code
_entity_poly.pdbx_strand_id
1 'polypeptide(L)'
;MSMSSIPSPSPTGKLYGWVEKIGNKVPHPFLLFIYLIVALMVATAILSALNIGVQNPTDGARVVVKNLLSVEGLHWFLPNVIKNFSGFAPLGAILALVLGAGFAERVGLLPSLMVKMSSHVSARYASYMVLFIAFFSHISSDAALVIMPPLGALMFLAVGRHPVAGLLAAIAGVGCGFTANLLIVTTDVLLSGISTEAAKTLDASLHVSVIDNWYFMATSVIVLTLVGGLITDKLVEPRLGQWQGNSDETLQALTPEQRFGLRVAGVAALLFVAVIALMVVPENGILRDPIKHTVMPSPFIKGIVPLIIFFFFVVSLAYGIATGKIRRQADLPQLMIEPMKEMAGFIVMVFPLAQFVAMFNRSHKKHRL
;
A
#
# COMPACT_ATOMS: atom_id res chain seq x y z
N MET A 1 33.59 32.78 -11.65
CA MET A 1 33.18 32.09 -12.90
C MET A 1 33.95 30.78 -13.00
N SER A 2 33.26 29.65 -12.94
CA SER A 2 33.67 28.40 -13.60
C SER A 2 32.49 27.43 -13.47
N MET A 3 31.56 27.52 -14.43
CA MET A 3 30.69 26.39 -14.74
C MET A 3 31.53 25.24 -15.33
N SER A 4 30.95 24.05 -15.30
CA SER A 4 31.32 22.83 -16.04
C SER A 4 32.50 22.02 -15.51
N SER A 5 32.23 21.22 -14.48
CA SER A 5 32.63 19.81 -14.53
C SER A 5 31.39 18.99 -14.89
N ILE A 6 31.16 18.79 -16.19
CA ILE A 6 30.27 17.71 -16.64
C ILE A 6 30.90 16.42 -16.11
N PRO A 7 30.19 15.58 -15.34
CA PRO A 7 30.75 14.35 -14.82
C PRO A 7 31.26 13.50 -15.99
N SER A 8 32.51 13.05 -15.92
CA SER A 8 33.08 12.10 -16.87
C SER A 8 32.26 10.81 -16.88
N PRO A 9 32.12 10.12 -18.02
CA PRO A 9 31.28 8.93 -18.12
C PRO A 9 31.94 7.79 -17.34
N SER A 10 31.55 7.61 -16.09
CA SER A 10 31.92 6.44 -15.31
C SER A 10 31.33 5.18 -15.99
N PRO A 11 31.95 3.99 -15.81
CA PRO A 11 31.39 2.73 -16.32
C PRO A 11 29.95 2.48 -15.85
N THR A 12 29.61 2.98 -14.66
CA THR A 12 28.26 2.97 -14.08
C THR A 12 27.27 3.86 -14.83
N GLY A 13 27.70 4.95 -15.47
CA GLY A 13 26.85 5.81 -16.29
C GLY A 13 26.22 5.10 -17.49
N LYS A 14 26.89 4.08 -18.05
CA LYS A 14 26.32 3.24 -19.13
C LYS A 14 25.17 2.36 -18.62
N LEU A 15 25.31 1.81 -17.41
CA LEU A 15 24.27 0.98 -16.80
C LEU A 15 23.06 1.82 -16.40
N TYR A 16 23.27 2.98 -15.74
CA TYR A 16 22.18 3.89 -15.40
C TYR A 16 21.48 4.44 -16.65
N GLY A 17 22.23 4.82 -17.69
CA GLY A 17 21.64 5.24 -18.96
C GLY A 17 20.89 4.12 -19.70
N TRP A 18 21.25 2.85 -19.49
CA TRP A 18 20.49 1.71 -19.99
C TRP A 18 19.18 1.51 -19.21
N VAL A 19 19.24 1.59 -17.88
CA VAL A 19 18.04 1.52 -17.01
C VAL A 19 17.06 2.64 -17.37
N GLU A 20 17.55 3.87 -17.53
CA GLU A 20 16.75 5.02 -17.95
C GLU A 20 16.09 4.79 -19.32
N LYS A 21 16.86 4.32 -20.31
CA LYS A 21 16.34 4.01 -21.65
C LYS A 21 15.26 2.93 -21.63
N ILE A 22 15.39 1.92 -20.79
CA ILE A 22 14.38 0.85 -20.68
C ILE A 22 13.15 1.36 -19.93
N GLY A 23 13.33 2.06 -18.81
CA GLY A 23 12.24 2.65 -18.05
C GLY A 23 11.37 3.55 -18.93
N ASN A 24 11.99 4.40 -19.76
CA ASN A 24 11.30 5.30 -20.66
C ASN A 24 10.58 4.60 -21.84
N LYS A 25 10.91 3.34 -22.14
CA LYS A 25 10.21 2.56 -23.18
C LYS A 25 8.92 1.92 -22.67
N VAL A 26 8.79 1.70 -21.36
CA VAL A 26 7.58 1.11 -20.79
C VAL A 26 6.47 2.16 -20.88
N PRO A 27 5.37 1.89 -21.60
CA PRO A 27 4.28 2.85 -21.70
C PRO A 27 3.59 3.02 -20.36
N HIS A 28 2.91 4.14 -20.18
CA HIS A 28 2.08 4.40 -19.00
C HIS A 28 1.15 3.19 -18.71
N PRO A 29 1.02 2.71 -17.46
CA PRO A 29 0.27 1.49 -17.14
C PRO A 29 -1.15 1.44 -17.72
N PHE A 30 -1.84 2.58 -17.78
CA PHE A 30 -3.12 2.70 -18.47
C PHE A 30 -3.05 2.23 -19.94
N LEU A 31 -2.10 2.77 -20.72
CA LEU A 31 -1.91 2.40 -22.12
C LEU A 31 -1.45 0.96 -22.26
N LEU A 32 -0.62 0.48 -21.34
CA LEU A 32 -0.19 -0.91 -21.31
C LEU A 32 -1.40 -1.86 -21.27
N PHE A 33 -2.36 -1.64 -20.37
CA PHE A 33 -3.57 -2.48 -20.31
C PHE A 33 -4.46 -2.36 -21.54
N ILE A 34 -4.54 -1.17 -22.15
CA ILE A 34 -5.24 -1.01 -23.44
C ILE A 34 -4.56 -1.85 -24.54
N TYR A 35 -3.23 -1.81 -24.64
CA TYR A 35 -2.49 -2.63 -25.59
C TYR A 35 -2.67 -4.12 -25.33
N LEU A 36 -2.67 -4.55 -24.07
CA LEU A 36 -2.91 -5.94 -23.68
C LEU A 36 -4.33 -6.40 -24.05
N ILE A 37 -5.34 -5.55 -23.89
CA ILE A 37 -6.72 -5.86 -24.32
C ILE A 37 -6.78 -6.06 -25.83
N VAL A 38 -6.19 -5.16 -26.62
CA VAL A 38 -6.17 -5.25 -28.09
C VAL A 38 -5.44 -6.52 -28.52
N ALA A 39 -4.26 -6.78 -27.95
CA ALA A 39 -3.49 -7.99 -28.22
C ALA A 39 -4.28 -9.26 -27.87
N LEU A 40 -4.98 -9.27 -26.72
CA LEU A 40 -5.82 -10.38 -26.29
C LEU A 40 -7.00 -10.61 -27.24
N MET A 41 -7.68 -9.56 -27.69
CA MET A 41 -8.77 -9.65 -28.67
C MET A 41 -8.30 -10.28 -29.98
N VAL A 42 -7.15 -9.85 -30.50
CA VAL A 42 -6.57 -10.39 -31.73
C VAL A 42 -6.12 -11.84 -31.53
N ALA A 43 -5.41 -12.14 -30.44
CA ALA A 43 -4.94 -13.49 -30.13
C ALA A 43 -6.10 -14.48 -29.99
N THR A 44 -7.17 -14.10 -29.26
CA THR A 44 -8.35 -14.97 -29.09
C THR A 44 -9.10 -15.20 -30.40
N ALA A 45 -9.13 -14.23 -31.32
CA ALA A 45 -9.69 -14.44 -32.65
C ALA A 45 -8.90 -15.45 -33.47
N ILE A 46 -7.57 -15.34 -33.49
CA ILE A 46 -6.69 -16.27 -34.23
C ILE A 46 -6.76 -17.68 -33.63
N LEU A 47 -6.61 -17.81 -32.31
CA LEU A 47 -6.59 -19.10 -31.63
C LEU A 47 -7.94 -19.83 -31.74
N SER A 48 -9.04 -19.09 -31.66
CA SER A 48 -10.39 -19.63 -31.84
C SER A 48 -10.63 -20.09 -33.28
N ALA A 49 -10.13 -19.36 -34.28
CA ALA A 49 -10.21 -19.77 -35.68
C ALA A 49 -9.45 -21.08 -35.97
N LEU A 50 -8.36 -21.33 -35.24
CA LEU A 50 -7.60 -22.58 -35.29
C LEU A 50 -8.20 -23.70 -34.42
N ASN A 51 -9.34 -23.45 -33.75
CA ASN A 51 -10.01 -24.38 -32.83
C ASN A 51 -9.09 -24.95 -31.74
N ILE A 52 -8.15 -24.12 -31.27
CA ILE A 52 -7.18 -24.50 -30.24
C ILE A 52 -7.92 -24.63 -28.90
N GLY A 53 -7.70 -25.76 -28.24
CA GLY A 53 -8.23 -26.02 -26.91
C GLY A 53 -7.28 -26.88 -26.09
N VAL A 54 -7.35 -26.71 -24.78
CA VAL A 54 -6.50 -27.39 -23.79
C VAL A 54 -7.41 -28.14 -22.82
N GLN A 55 -6.93 -29.25 -22.27
CA GLN A 55 -7.64 -29.97 -21.22
C GLN A 55 -7.41 -29.28 -19.89
N ASN A 56 -8.49 -28.97 -19.17
CA ASN A 56 -8.41 -28.38 -17.84
C ASN A 56 -7.82 -29.44 -16.87
N PRO A 57 -6.71 -29.13 -16.17
CA PRO A 57 -6.06 -30.09 -15.27
C PRO A 57 -6.93 -30.45 -14.05
N THR A 58 -7.93 -29.63 -13.71
CA THR A 58 -8.74 -29.82 -12.50
C THR A 58 -9.93 -30.77 -12.71
N ASP A 59 -10.63 -30.66 -13.85
CA ASP A 59 -11.85 -31.42 -14.14
C ASP A 59 -11.77 -32.27 -15.42
N GLY A 60 -10.64 -32.24 -16.13
CA GLY A 60 -10.44 -32.99 -17.37
C GLY A 60 -11.26 -32.48 -18.57
N ALA A 61 -12.02 -31.39 -18.43
CA ALA A 61 -12.86 -30.87 -19.51
C ALA A 61 -12.01 -30.15 -20.57
N ARG A 62 -12.36 -30.33 -21.85
CA ARG A 62 -11.73 -29.56 -22.94
C ARG A 62 -12.24 -28.12 -22.93
N VAL A 63 -11.32 -27.18 -22.78
CA VAL A 63 -11.56 -25.74 -22.83
C VAL A 63 -11.08 -25.21 -24.16
N VAL A 64 -11.99 -24.65 -24.97
CA VAL A 64 -11.68 -24.04 -26.27
C VAL A 64 -11.61 -22.53 -26.12
N VAL A 65 -10.66 -21.90 -26.82
CA VAL A 65 -10.51 -20.44 -26.81
C VAL A 65 -11.74 -19.77 -27.45
N LYS A 66 -12.34 -18.83 -26.73
CA LYS A 66 -13.49 -18.04 -27.19
C LYS A 66 -13.03 -16.75 -27.84
N ASN A 67 -13.49 -16.51 -29.07
CA ASN A 67 -13.22 -15.28 -29.81
C ASN A 67 -13.95 -14.08 -29.17
N LEU A 68 -13.20 -13.12 -28.63
CA LEU A 68 -13.74 -11.91 -28.02
C LEU A 68 -14.24 -10.87 -29.06
N LEU A 69 -13.78 -10.94 -30.31
CA LEU A 69 -14.24 -10.11 -31.43
C LEU A 69 -15.52 -10.62 -32.10
N SER A 70 -16.04 -11.76 -31.65
CA SER A 70 -17.30 -12.32 -32.17
C SER A 70 -18.52 -11.51 -31.71
N VAL A 71 -19.66 -11.71 -32.38
CA VAL A 71 -20.96 -11.15 -31.96
C VAL A 71 -21.28 -11.55 -30.51
N GLU A 72 -21.01 -12.80 -30.14
CA GLU A 72 -21.19 -13.28 -28.77
C GLU A 72 -20.24 -12.58 -27.78
N GLY A 73 -18.99 -12.35 -28.17
CA GLY A 73 -18.02 -11.58 -27.41
C GLY A 73 -18.49 -10.16 -27.14
N LEU A 74 -19.02 -9.49 -28.16
CA LEU A 74 -19.56 -8.13 -28.07
C LEU A 74 -20.83 -8.06 -27.21
N HIS A 75 -21.75 -9.00 -27.39
CA HIS A 75 -22.96 -9.14 -26.57
C HIS A 75 -22.64 -9.37 -25.09
N TRP A 76 -21.53 -10.03 -24.79
CA TRP A 76 -21.05 -10.16 -23.42
C TRP A 76 -20.34 -8.89 -22.94
N PHE A 77 -19.48 -8.28 -23.76
CA PHE A 77 -18.65 -7.15 -23.33
C PHE A 77 -19.47 -5.91 -22.95
N LEU A 78 -20.35 -5.44 -23.85
CA LEU A 78 -21.10 -4.19 -23.67
C LEU A 78 -21.88 -4.13 -22.34
N PRO A 79 -22.68 -5.15 -21.96
CA PRO A 79 -23.41 -5.13 -20.70
C PRO A 79 -22.51 -5.29 -19.47
N ASN A 80 -21.32 -5.88 -19.62
CA ASN A 80 -20.44 -6.18 -18.49
C ASN A 80 -19.37 -5.10 -18.22
N VAL A 81 -19.18 -4.09 -19.08
CA VAL A 81 -18.13 -3.06 -18.89
C VAL A 81 -18.18 -2.44 -17.48
N ILE A 82 -19.37 -1.96 -17.06
CA ILE A 82 -19.56 -1.32 -15.75
C ILE A 82 -19.41 -2.35 -14.63
N LYS A 83 -20.00 -3.55 -14.80
CA LYS A 83 -19.97 -4.63 -13.81
C LYS A 83 -18.55 -5.13 -13.54
N ASN A 84 -17.74 -5.25 -14.59
CA ASN A 84 -16.33 -5.64 -14.49
C ASN A 84 -15.55 -4.61 -13.66
N PHE A 85 -15.79 -3.32 -13.92
CA PHE A 85 -15.11 -2.24 -13.21
C PHE A 85 -15.55 -2.14 -11.75
N SER A 86 -16.85 -2.00 -11.49
CA SER A 86 -17.38 -1.84 -10.12
C SER A 86 -17.23 -3.10 -9.27
N GLY A 87 -17.23 -4.28 -9.90
CA GLY A 87 -17.03 -5.57 -9.25
C GLY A 87 -15.56 -5.97 -9.09
N PHE A 88 -14.62 -5.15 -9.54
CA PHE A 88 -13.19 -5.44 -9.42
C PHE A 88 -12.77 -5.36 -7.95
N ALA A 89 -12.44 -6.50 -7.35
CA ALA A 89 -12.26 -6.62 -5.90
C ALA A 89 -11.28 -5.58 -5.28
N PRO A 90 -10.11 -5.28 -5.89
CA PRO A 90 -9.22 -4.24 -5.37
C PRO A 90 -9.83 -2.84 -5.30
N LEU A 91 -10.73 -2.47 -6.23
CA LEU A 91 -11.24 -1.10 -6.36
C LEU A 91 -11.96 -0.65 -5.08
N GLY A 92 -13.00 -1.39 -4.69
CA GLY A 92 -13.82 -1.02 -3.53
C GLY A 92 -13.02 -1.07 -2.23
N ALA A 93 -12.19 -2.10 -2.07
CA ALA A 93 -11.43 -2.31 -0.84
C ALA A 93 -10.36 -1.23 -0.61
N ILE A 94 -9.64 -0.81 -1.67
CA ILE A 94 -8.63 0.25 -1.57
C ILE A 94 -9.28 1.60 -1.32
N LEU A 95 -10.31 1.97 -2.07
CA LEU A 95 -11.02 3.24 -1.86
C LEU A 95 -11.56 3.35 -0.43
N ALA A 96 -12.13 2.24 0.09
CA ALA A 96 -12.62 2.19 1.45
C ALA A 96 -11.49 2.35 2.49
N LEU A 97 -10.34 1.71 2.30
CA LEU A 97 -9.20 1.84 3.20
C LEU A 97 -8.59 3.25 3.19
N VAL A 98 -8.49 3.87 2.01
CA VAL A 98 -7.99 5.25 1.87
C VAL A 98 -8.91 6.27 2.53
N LEU A 99 -10.23 6.02 2.61
CA LEU A 99 -11.12 6.87 3.42
C LEU A 99 -10.71 6.90 4.89
N GLY A 100 -10.29 5.76 5.46
CA GLY A 100 -9.83 5.68 6.85
C GLY A 100 -8.42 6.25 7.03
N ALA A 101 -7.43 5.65 6.35
CA ALA A 101 -6.03 6.02 6.49
C ALA A 101 -5.74 7.44 5.97
N GLY A 102 -6.37 7.83 4.86
CA GLY A 102 -6.27 9.19 4.33
C GLY A 102 -6.90 10.24 5.25
N PHE A 103 -7.99 9.91 5.95
CA PHE A 103 -8.53 10.79 6.98
C PHE A 103 -7.54 10.99 8.14
N ALA A 104 -6.86 9.92 8.57
CA ALA A 104 -5.79 9.99 9.58
C ALA A 104 -4.64 10.91 9.16
N GLU A 105 -4.27 10.85 7.89
CA GLU A 105 -3.27 11.75 7.32
C GLU A 105 -3.74 13.21 7.36
N ARG A 106 -4.96 13.48 6.85
CA ARG A 106 -5.49 14.84 6.71
C ARG A 106 -5.72 15.56 8.02
N VAL A 107 -6.12 14.83 9.08
CA VAL A 107 -6.22 15.42 10.42
C VAL A 107 -4.85 15.66 11.08
N GLY A 108 -3.77 15.12 10.52
CA GLY A 108 -2.41 15.26 11.03
C GLY A 108 -2.02 14.22 12.09
N LEU A 109 -2.77 13.12 12.21
CA LEU A 109 -2.50 12.06 13.17
C LEU A 109 -1.21 11.31 12.81
N LEU A 110 -1.09 10.82 11.57
CA LEU A 110 0.06 10.02 11.14
C LEU A 110 1.36 10.85 11.13
N PRO A 111 1.42 12.09 10.60
CA PRO A 111 2.63 12.91 10.67
C PRO A 111 3.05 13.21 12.12
N SER A 112 2.08 13.51 13.00
CA SER A 112 2.39 13.76 14.41
C SER A 112 2.90 12.52 15.13
N LEU A 113 2.39 11.35 14.78
CA LEU A 113 2.88 10.07 15.32
C LEU A 113 4.32 9.80 14.86
N MET A 114 4.64 10.04 13.59
CA MET A 114 6.01 9.87 13.06
C MET A 114 7.00 10.80 13.75
N VAL A 115 6.65 12.07 13.95
CA VAL A 115 7.47 13.03 14.74
C VAL A 115 7.56 12.60 16.21
N LYS A 116 6.50 12.01 16.77
CA LYS A 116 6.56 11.48 18.15
C LYS A 116 7.55 10.32 18.26
N MET A 117 7.52 9.39 17.31
CA MET A 117 8.42 8.23 17.25
C MET A 117 9.88 8.64 17.06
N SER A 118 10.14 9.73 16.32
CA SER A 118 11.50 10.25 16.15
C SER A 118 12.01 11.03 17.36
N SER A 119 11.13 11.45 18.28
CA SER A 119 11.53 12.15 19.50
C SER A 119 12.22 11.22 20.50
N HIS A 120 13.32 11.68 21.12
CA HIS A 120 14.07 10.97 22.18
C HIS A 120 14.83 9.71 21.71
N VAL A 121 15.26 9.68 20.45
CA VAL A 121 16.10 8.59 19.92
C VAL A 121 17.56 8.86 20.30
N SER A 122 18.24 7.85 20.85
CA SER A 122 19.68 7.97 21.13
C SER A 122 20.51 7.77 19.86
N ALA A 123 21.69 8.38 19.81
CA ALA A 123 22.59 8.31 18.65
C ALA A 123 22.86 6.88 18.16
N ARG A 124 22.98 5.93 19.09
CA ARG A 124 23.22 4.50 18.80
C ARG A 124 22.10 3.85 17.99
N TYR A 125 20.86 4.27 18.18
CA TYR A 125 19.69 3.64 17.55
C TYR A 125 19.09 4.46 16.40
N ALA A 126 19.69 5.61 16.05
CA ALA A 126 19.16 6.54 15.06
C ALA A 126 18.86 5.88 13.71
N SER A 127 19.80 5.12 13.14
CA SER A 127 19.63 4.40 11.86
C SER A 127 18.46 3.42 11.87
N TYR A 128 18.36 2.62 12.93
CA TYR A 128 17.29 1.64 13.09
C TYR A 128 15.94 2.34 13.23
N MET A 129 15.87 3.42 14.01
CA MET A 129 14.62 4.14 14.19
C MET A 129 14.18 4.85 12.90
N VAL A 130 15.09 5.45 12.14
CA VAL A 130 14.77 6.06 10.85
C VAL A 130 14.14 5.03 9.91
N LEU A 131 14.73 3.85 9.79
CA LEU A 131 14.20 2.78 8.93
C LEU A 131 12.88 2.22 9.45
N PHE A 132 12.77 2.00 10.76
CA PHE A 132 11.53 1.52 11.37
C PHE A 132 10.37 2.49 11.12
N ILE A 133 10.59 3.80 11.32
CA ILE A 133 9.58 4.83 11.04
C ILE A 133 9.32 4.89 9.52
N ALA A 134 10.34 4.74 8.67
CA ALA A 134 10.16 4.71 7.22
C ALA A 134 9.22 3.58 6.78
N PHE A 135 9.43 2.36 7.27
CA PHE A 135 8.56 1.23 6.95
C PHE A 135 7.14 1.43 7.49
N PHE A 136 7.01 1.90 8.73
CA PHE A 136 5.71 2.21 9.33
C PHE A 136 4.96 3.28 8.53
N SER A 137 5.67 4.27 7.99
CA SER A 137 5.10 5.44 7.30
C SER A 137 4.31 5.10 6.05
N HIS A 138 4.48 3.92 5.45
CA HIS A 138 3.69 3.51 4.27
C HIS A 138 2.18 3.44 4.50
N ILE A 139 1.74 3.46 5.75
CA ILE A 139 0.35 3.68 6.14
C ILE A 139 -0.22 5.02 5.64
N SER A 140 0.66 6.01 5.46
CA SER A 140 0.41 7.36 4.97
C SER A 140 0.58 7.48 3.43
N SER A 141 0.86 6.36 2.74
CA SER A 141 1.09 6.30 1.29
C SER A 141 2.12 7.32 0.80
N ASP A 142 1.68 8.38 0.11
CA ASP A 142 2.55 9.27 -0.67
C ASP A 142 3.26 10.31 0.21
N ALA A 143 2.66 10.68 1.35
CA ALA A 143 3.25 11.62 2.28
C ALA A 143 4.53 11.07 2.92
N ALA A 144 4.67 9.74 3.04
CA ALA A 144 5.89 9.08 3.49
C ALA A 144 7.12 9.46 2.64
N LEU A 145 6.98 9.47 1.31
CA LEU A 145 8.07 9.77 0.37
C LEU A 145 8.59 11.19 0.50
N VAL A 146 7.75 12.12 0.96
CA VAL A 146 8.09 13.54 1.08
C VAL A 146 8.57 13.87 2.50
N ILE A 147 7.94 13.28 3.53
CA ILE A 147 8.20 13.61 4.94
C ILE A 147 9.41 12.86 5.48
N MET A 148 9.59 11.58 5.11
CA MET A 148 10.65 10.75 5.72
C MET A 148 12.07 11.21 5.39
N PRO A 149 12.42 11.59 4.15
CA PRO A 149 13.78 12.03 3.84
C PRO A 149 14.27 13.19 4.73
N PRO A 150 13.55 14.34 4.85
CA PRO A 150 13.96 15.40 5.75
C PRO A 150 13.89 14.99 7.23
N LEU A 151 12.90 14.18 7.64
CA LEU A 151 12.81 13.69 9.02
C LEU A 151 14.03 12.84 9.39
N GLY A 152 14.47 11.94 8.51
CA GLY A 152 15.66 11.12 8.72
C GLY A 152 16.95 11.94 8.83
N ALA A 153 17.08 12.97 7.99
CA ALA A 153 18.20 13.91 8.07
C ALA A 153 18.23 14.65 9.42
N LEU A 154 17.09 15.21 9.83
CA LEU A 154 16.95 15.92 11.11
C LEU A 154 17.18 15.01 12.31
N MET A 155 16.73 13.75 12.25
CA MET A 155 16.99 12.77 13.31
C MET A 155 18.49 12.52 13.51
N PHE A 156 19.25 12.40 12.43
CA PHE A 156 20.70 12.23 12.52
C PHE A 156 21.38 13.50 13.03
N LEU A 157 20.98 14.66 12.51
CA LEU A 157 21.52 15.96 12.93
C LEU A 157 21.31 16.21 14.43
N ALA A 158 20.10 15.93 14.93
CA ALA A 158 19.73 16.13 16.34
C ALA A 158 20.53 15.25 17.33
N VAL A 159 21.14 14.16 16.86
CA VAL A 159 21.98 13.26 17.67
C VAL A 159 23.46 13.36 17.33
N GLY A 160 23.87 14.39 16.57
CA GLY A 160 25.27 14.65 16.20
C GLY A 160 25.84 13.69 15.16
N ARG A 161 24.98 13.02 14.38
CA ARG A 161 25.36 12.08 13.32
C ARG A 161 25.21 12.72 11.93
N HIS A 162 25.78 12.09 10.91
CA HIS A 162 25.82 12.67 9.57
C HIS A 162 24.40 12.75 8.94
N PRO A 163 23.82 13.94 8.70
CA PRO A 163 22.42 14.07 8.25
C PRO A 163 22.16 13.41 6.89
N VAL A 164 23.13 13.43 5.97
CA VAL A 164 23.02 12.72 4.68
C VAL A 164 22.88 11.20 4.89
N ALA A 165 23.48 10.60 5.92
CA ALA A 165 23.29 9.17 6.20
C ALA A 165 21.83 8.91 6.60
N GLY A 166 21.25 9.76 7.46
CA GLY A 166 19.84 9.69 7.83
C GLY A 166 18.89 9.91 6.66
N LEU A 167 19.19 10.88 5.80
CA LEU A 167 18.46 11.12 4.54
C LEU A 167 18.46 9.87 3.66
N LEU A 168 19.63 9.30 3.40
CA LEU A 168 19.79 8.10 2.57
C LEU A 168 19.10 6.89 3.18
N ALA A 169 19.19 6.71 4.50
CA ALA A 169 18.51 5.64 5.22
C ALA A 169 16.98 5.77 5.11
N ALA A 170 16.43 6.98 5.23
CA ALA A 170 15.01 7.24 5.06
C ALA A 170 14.56 6.97 3.61
N ILE A 171 15.29 7.48 2.61
CA ILE A 171 14.99 7.22 1.19
C ILE A 171 15.04 5.73 0.89
N ALA A 172 16.08 5.03 1.36
CA ALA A 172 16.20 3.59 1.20
C ALA A 172 15.04 2.86 1.88
N GLY A 173 14.69 3.24 3.11
CA GLY A 173 13.58 2.64 3.86
C GLY A 173 12.24 2.77 3.16
N VAL A 174 11.88 3.98 2.74
CA VAL A 174 10.62 4.21 2.00
C VAL A 174 10.67 3.53 0.62
N GLY A 175 11.84 3.47 -0.02
CA GLY A 175 11.99 2.83 -1.33
C GLY A 175 11.90 1.30 -1.30
N CYS A 176 12.55 0.65 -0.33
CA CYS A 176 12.67 -0.81 -0.29
C CYS A 176 11.61 -1.50 0.59
N GLY A 177 11.02 -0.78 1.54
CA GLY A 177 10.06 -1.34 2.50
C GLY A 177 8.60 -1.05 2.20
N PHE A 178 8.27 -0.71 0.95
CA PHE A 178 6.93 -0.29 0.53
C PHE A 178 5.79 -1.22 0.99
N THR A 179 6.04 -2.54 1.04
CA THR A 179 5.06 -3.53 1.48
C THR A 179 5.28 -4.02 2.91
N ALA A 180 6.44 -3.75 3.52
CA ALA A 180 6.78 -4.24 4.84
C ALA A 180 6.14 -3.32 5.89
N ASN A 181 5.14 -3.82 6.62
CA ASN A 181 4.46 -3.07 7.65
C ASN A 181 4.00 -3.97 8.80
N LEU A 182 3.82 -3.37 10.00
CA LEU A 182 3.24 -4.03 11.16
C LEU A 182 1.70 -4.01 11.12
N LEU A 183 1.14 -3.02 10.44
CA LEU A 183 -0.29 -2.88 10.22
C LEU A 183 -0.63 -3.26 8.78
N ILE A 184 -1.88 -3.66 8.56
CA ILE A 184 -2.40 -3.86 7.22
C ILE A 184 -2.52 -2.50 6.53
N VAL A 185 -1.93 -2.41 5.34
CA VAL A 185 -1.92 -1.19 4.52
C VAL A 185 -2.60 -1.41 3.17
N THR A 186 -2.71 -0.35 2.38
CA THR A 186 -3.36 -0.35 1.06
C THR A 186 -2.75 -1.35 0.09
N THR A 187 -1.44 -1.61 0.19
CA THR A 187 -0.75 -2.60 -0.65
C THR A 187 -1.20 -4.02 -0.37
N ASP A 188 -1.49 -4.38 0.87
CA ASP A 188 -1.97 -5.74 1.22
C ASP A 188 -3.33 -6.01 0.60
N VAL A 189 -4.21 -5.01 0.64
CA VAL A 189 -5.54 -5.06 0.03
C VAL A 189 -5.44 -5.15 -1.49
N LEU A 190 -4.54 -4.37 -2.10
CA LEU A 190 -4.28 -4.41 -3.54
C LEU A 190 -3.78 -5.78 -3.98
N LEU A 191 -2.74 -6.29 -3.33
CA LEU A 191 -2.09 -7.54 -3.72
C LEU A 191 -2.99 -8.75 -3.47
N SER A 192 -3.68 -8.81 -2.34
CA SER A 192 -4.65 -9.89 -2.06
C SER A 192 -5.84 -9.85 -3.02
N GLY A 193 -6.34 -8.66 -3.39
CA GLY A 193 -7.39 -8.50 -4.38
C GLY A 193 -6.97 -8.96 -5.78
N ILE A 194 -5.79 -8.56 -6.27
CA ILE A 194 -5.25 -9.02 -7.56
C ILE A 194 -5.00 -10.53 -7.54
N SER A 195 -4.41 -11.05 -6.45
CA SER A 195 -4.14 -12.48 -6.29
C SER A 195 -5.41 -13.30 -6.24
N THR A 196 -6.47 -12.77 -5.62
CA THR A 196 -7.81 -13.39 -5.65
C THR A 196 -8.36 -13.47 -7.07
N GLU A 197 -8.27 -12.39 -7.85
CA GLU A 197 -8.75 -12.41 -9.23
C GLU A 197 -7.97 -13.37 -10.13
N ALA A 198 -6.66 -13.51 -9.88
CA ALA A 198 -5.82 -14.52 -10.53
C ALA A 198 -6.17 -15.95 -10.05
N ALA A 199 -6.40 -16.18 -8.75
CA ALA A 199 -6.74 -17.50 -8.22
C ALA A 199 -8.10 -18.00 -8.75
N LYS A 200 -9.06 -17.08 -8.92
CA LYS A 200 -10.40 -17.37 -9.49
C LYS A 200 -10.38 -17.81 -10.95
N THR A 201 -9.25 -17.70 -11.66
CA THR A 201 -9.10 -18.28 -13.00
C THR A 201 -8.95 -19.80 -12.93
N LEU A 202 -8.41 -20.32 -11.81
CA LEU A 202 -8.25 -21.75 -11.55
C LEU A 202 -9.47 -22.33 -10.83
N ASP A 203 -9.89 -21.69 -9.74
CA ASP A 203 -11.04 -22.12 -8.93
C ASP A 203 -11.79 -20.90 -8.38
N ALA A 204 -13.08 -20.82 -8.71
CA ALA A 204 -13.95 -19.72 -8.34
C ALA A 204 -14.19 -19.59 -6.82
N SER A 205 -13.91 -20.64 -6.04
CA SER A 205 -14.03 -20.66 -4.58
C SER A 205 -12.79 -20.11 -3.86
N LEU A 206 -11.66 -20.00 -4.55
CA LEU A 206 -10.42 -19.50 -3.96
C LEU A 206 -10.50 -17.99 -3.67
N HIS A 207 -10.03 -17.63 -2.48
CA HIS A 207 -9.93 -16.26 -2.02
C HIS A 207 -8.61 -16.09 -1.27
N VAL A 208 -7.84 -15.07 -1.65
CA VAL A 208 -6.62 -14.67 -0.96
C VAL A 208 -7.01 -13.56 0.01
N SER A 209 -6.82 -13.81 1.30
CA SER A 209 -7.14 -12.88 2.35
C SER A 209 -6.11 -11.77 2.46
N VAL A 210 -6.53 -10.61 2.94
CA VAL A 210 -5.64 -9.46 3.19
C VAL A 210 -4.61 -9.78 4.28
N ILE A 211 -4.94 -10.67 5.21
CA ILE A 211 -4.05 -11.06 6.32
C ILE A 211 -3.07 -12.18 5.97
N ASP A 212 -3.16 -12.80 4.80
CA ASP A 212 -2.35 -13.99 4.46
C ASP A 212 -0.85 -13.70 4.52
N ASN A 213 -0.45 -12.48 4.15
CA ASN A 213 0.95 -12.05 4.18
C ASN A 213 1.36 -11.36 5.49
N TRP A 214 0.45 -11.13 6.43
CA TRP A 214 0.68 -10.22 7.55
C TRP A 214 1.86 -10.66 8.44
N TYR A 215 1.95 -11.94 8.80
CA TYR A 215 3.07 -12.46 9.60
C TYR A 215 4.41 -12.30 8.90
N PHE A 216 4.44 -12.50 7.58
CA PHE A 216 5.65 -12.32 6.78
C PHE A 216 6.06 -10.85 6.72
N MET A 217 5.12 -9.93 6.47
CA MET A 217 5.39 -8.49 6.42
C MET A 217 5.82 -7.94 7.77
N ALA A 218 5.13 -8.30 8.85
CA ALA A 218 5.45 -7.86 10.20
C ALA A 218 6.85 -8.31 10.63
N THR A 219 7.22 -9.55 10.30
CA THR A 219 8.59 -10.07 10.55
C THR A 219 9.62 -9.37 9.67
N SER A 220 9.27 -9.07 8.42
CA SER A 220 10.14 -8.37 7.47
C SER A 220 10.50 -6.97 7.97
N VAL A 221 9.60 -6.25 8.65
CA VAL A 221 9.92 -4.96 9.28
C VAL A 221 11.10 -5.09 10.24
N ILE A 222 11.11 -6.12 11.09
CA ILE A 222 12.19 -6.34 12.07
C ILE A 222 13.51 -6.63 11.34
N VAL A 223 13.47 -7.56 10.39
CA VAL A 223 14.67 -7.98 9.64
C VAL A 223 15.25 -6.80 8.84
N LEU A 224 14.41 -6.08 8.08
CA LEU A 224 14.84 -4.95 7.27
C LEU A 224 15.34 -3.79 8.11
N THR A 225 14.75 -3.55 9.28
CA THR A 225 15.21 -2.51 10.22
C THR A 225 16.61 -2.83 10.72
N LEU A 226 16.85 -4.07 11.12
CA LEU A 226 18.17 -4.50 11.61
C LEU A 226 19.22 -4.46 10.50
N VAL A 227 18.92 -5.05 9.35
CA VAL A 227 19.84 -5.13 8.21
C VAL A 227 20.14 -3.74 7.66
N GLY A 228 19.11 -2.92 7.42
CA GLY A 228 19.31 -1.56 6.93
C GLY A 228 20.02 -0.66 7.94
N GLY A 229 19.74 -0.82 9.23
CA GLY A 229 20.43 -0.08 10.29
C GLY A 229 21.91 -0.42 10.33
N LEU A 230 22.25 -1.72 10.24
CA LEU A 230 23.63 -2.18 10.14
C LEU A 230 24.34 -1.68 8.89
N ILE A 231 23.68 -1.72 7.72
CA ILE A 231 24.23 -1.18 6.47
C ILE A 231 24.50 0.32 6.62
N THR A 232 23.57 1.06 7.23
CA THR A 232 23.72 2.50 7.45
C THR A 232 24.91 2.79 8.36
N ASP A 233 24.99 2.13 9.51
CA ASP A 233 26.03 2.34 10.52
C ASP A 233 27.43 1.87 10.06
N LYS A 234 27.50 0.74 9.34
CA LYS A 234 28.77 0.06 9.02
C LYS A 234 29.30 0.37 7.63
N LEU A 235 28.44 0.75 6.69
CA LEU A 235 28.83 0.93 5.28
C LEU A 235 28.57 2.35 4.79
N VAL A 236 27.38 2.90 5.04
CA VAL A 236 26.97 4.19 4.45
C VAL A 236 27.60 5.35 5.20
N GLU A 237 27.33 5.48 6.50
CA GLU A 237 27.80 6.61 7.30
C GLU A 237 29.34 6.71 7.35
N PRO A 238 30.12 5.62 7.54
CA PRO A 238 31.58 5.71 7.55
C PRO A 238 32.18 6.23 6.23
N ARG A 239 31.50 6.01 5.09
CA ARG A 239 31.95 6.49 3.77
C ARG A 239 31.74 7.99 3.58
N LEU A 240 30.86 8.61 4.38
CA LEU A 240 30.60 10.05 4.34
C LEU A 240 31.60 10.86 5.16
N GLY A 241 32.39 10.21 6.03
CA GLY A 241 33.34 10.86 6.91
C GLY A 241 32.72 11.37 8.21
N GLN A 242 33.53 12.04 9.04
CA GLN A 242 33.07 12.58 10.31
C GLN A 242 32.24 13.85 10.10
N TRP A 243 31.07 13.89 10.73
CA TRP A 243 30.23 15.08 10.75
C TRP A 243 30.80 16.13 11.70
N GLN A 244 31.00 17.37 11.22
CA GLN A 244 31.58 18.49 11.97
C GLN A 244 30.59 19.65 12.16
N GLY A 245 29.32 19.49 11.76
CA GLY A 245 28.32 20.56 11.84
C GLY A 245 27.73 20.72 13.25
N ASN A 246 27.36 21.95 13.60
CA ASN A 246 26.65 22.24 14.85
C ASN A 246 25.27 21.56 14.87
N SER A 247 24.90 21.01 16.01
CA SER A 247 23.65 20.29 16.26
C SER A 247 22.51 21.19 16.77
N ASP A 248 22.58 22.51 16.51
CA ASP A 248 21.59 23.47 17.03
C ASP A 248 20.20 23.33 16.37
N GLU A 249 20.13 22.64 15.22
CA GLU A 249 18.86 22.23 14.63
C GLU A 249 18.25 21.08 15.45
N THR A 250 17.16 21.41 16.14
CA THR A 250 16.36 20.44 16.87
C THR A 250 15.17 20.00 16.03
N LEU A 251 14.82 18.72 16.11
CA LEU A 251 13.56 18.22 15.59
C LEU A 251 12.42 19.08 16.11
N GLN A 252 11.61 19.65 15.20
CA GLN A 252 10.50 20.51 15.57
C GLN A 252 9.58 19.75 16.54
N ALA A 253 9.53 20.23 17.79
CA ALA A 253 8.79 19.54 18.83
C ALA A 253 7.29 19.61 18.54
N LEU A 254 6.60 18.51 18.85
CA LEU A 254 5.13 18.48 18.81
C LEU A 254 4.56 19.57 19.71
N THR A 255 3.57 20.29 19.18
CA THR A 255 2.84 21.30 19.95
C THR A 255 2.11 20.65 21.14
N PRO A 256 1.78 21.41 22.19
CA PRO A 256 1.01 20.89 23.32
C PRO A 256 -0.32 20.24 22.87
N GLU A 257 -0.98 20.83 21.88
CA GLU A 257 -2.25 20.35 21.31
C GLU A 257 -2.03 19.02 20.58
N GLN A 258 -1.01 18.90 19.75
CA GLN A 258 -0.68 17.64 19.06
C GLN A 258 -0.34 16.53 20.07
N ARG A 259 0.40 16.86 21.13
CA ARG A 259 0.77 15.91 22.18
C ARG A 259 -0.45 15.45 22.98
N PHE A 260 -1.37 16.36 23.28
CA PHE A 260 -2.65 16.02 23.89
C PHE A 260 -3.50 15.17 22.95
N GLY A 261 -3.61 15.57 21.68
CA GLY A 261 -4.32 14.83 20.64
C GLY A 261 -3.82 13.40 20.47
N LEU A 262 -2.50 13.18 20.48
CA LEU A 262 -1.93 11.83 20.41
C LEU A 262 -2.29 10.97 21.63
N ARG A 263 -2.39 11.55 22.84
CA ARG A 263 -2.85 10.81 24.02
C ARG A 263 -4.32 10.42 23.89
N VAL A 264 -5.18 11.35 23.46
CA VAL A 264 -6.60 11.09 23.24
C VAL A 264 -6.80 10.02 22.15
N ALA A 265 -6.06 10.12 21.04
CA ALA A 265 -6.05 9.14 19.98
C ALA A 265 -5.58 7.76 20.47
N GLY A 266 -4.52 7.71 21.30
CA GLY A 266 -4.04 6.47 21.91
C GLY A 266 -5.08 5.82 22.81
N VAL A 267 -5.79 6.60 23.63
CA VAL A 267 -6.90 6.09 24.46
C VAL A 267 -8.05 5.58 23.59
N ALA A 268 -8.44 6.32 22.55
CA ALA A 268 -9.47 5.88 21.60
C ALA A 268 -9.09 4.58 20.88
N ALA A 269 -7.82 4.45 20.48
CA ALA A 269 -7.29 3.24 19.85
C ALA A 269 -7.36 2.04 20.80
N LEU A 270 -6.94 2.20 22.06
CA LEU A 270 -7.00 1.14 23.07
C LEU A 270 -8.44 0.73 23.37
N LEU A 271 -9.36 1.69 23.49
CA LEU A 271 -10.78 1.41 23.71
C LEU A 271 -11.39 0.65 22.52
N PHE A 272 -11.07 1.06 21.28
CA PHE A 272 -11.53 0.36 20.09
C PHE A 272 -11.03 -1.09 20.07
N VAL A 273 -9.73 -1.30 20.30
CA VAL A 273 -9.13 -2.64 20.36
C VAL A 273 -9.76 -3.47 21.48
N ALA A 274 -10.01 -2.90 22.65
CA ALA A 274 -10.67 -3.59 23.76
C ALA A 274 -12.09 -4.02 23.40
N VAL A 275 -12.87 -3.15 22.75
CA VAL A 275 -14.24 -3.47 22.30
C VAL A 275 -14.22 -4.62 21.28
N ILE A 276 -13.33 -4.57 20.29
CA ILE A 276 -13.20 -5.65 19.31
C ILE A 276 -12.71 -6.94 19.97
N ALA A 277 -11.77 -6.85 20.92
CA ALA A 277 -11.31 -8.02 21.68
C ALA A 277 -12.46 -8.65 22.49
N LEU A 278 -13.31 -7.86 23.13
CA LEU A 278 -14.50 -8.36 23.83
C LEU A 278 -15.51 -9.04 22.86
N MET A 279 -15.55 -8.63 21.60
CA MET A 279 -16.40 -9.25 20.58
C MET A 279 -15.80 -10.51 19.95
N VAL A 280 -14.51 -10.82 20.16
CA VAL A 280 -13.79 -11.92 19.49
C VAL A 280 -13.20 -12.94 20.46
N VAL A 281 -12.61 -12.50 21.57
CA VAL A 281 -11.87 -13.34 22.52
C VAL A 281 -12.79 -14.30 23.28
N PRO A 282 -13.93 -13.85 23.85
CA PRO A 282 -14.86 -14.76 24.53
C PRO A 282 -15.38 -15.84 23.58
N GLU A 283 -15.68 -17.03 24.11
CA GLU A 283 -16.25 -18.14 23.31
C GLU A 283 -17.58 -17.73 22.65
N ASN A 284 -18.34 -16.88 23.33
CA ASN A 284 -19.62 -16.31 22.88
C ASN A 284 -19.44 -14.99 22.10
N GLY A 285 -18.23 -14.68 21.63
CA GLY A 285 -17.93 -13.45 20.90
C GLY A 285 -18.75 -13.33 19.61
N ILE A 286 -19.45 -12.21 19.43
CA ILE A 286 -20.37 -11.98 18.31
C ILE A 286 -19.68 -11.94 16.93
N LEU A 287 -18.36 -11.76 16.89
CA LEU A 287 -17.58 -11.72 15.65
C LEU A 287 -16.89 -13.06 15.32
N ARG A 288 -17.08 -14.10 16.14
CA ARG A 288 -16.64 -15.48 15.85
C ARG A 288 -17.56 -16.17 14.85
N ASP A 289 -17.14 -17.33 14.35
CA ASP A 289 -18.00 -18.17 13.52
C ASP A 289 -19.33 -18.48 14.24
N PRO A 290 -20.50 -18.18 13.66
CA PRO A 290 -21.79 -18.37 14.33
C PRO A 290 -22.13 -19.82 14.65
N ILE A 291 -21.47 -20.80 14.00
CA ILE A 291 -21.76 -22.23 14.15
C ILE A 291 -20.65 -22.92 14.94
N LYS A 292 -19.39 -22.71 14.54
CA LYS A 292 -18.22 -23.40 15.09
C LYS A 292 -17.57 -22.64 16.23
N HIS A 293 -17.96 -21.38 16.47
CA HIS A 293 -17.32 -20.47 17.44
C HIS A 293 -15.80 -20.33 17.24
N THR A 294 -15.28 -20.65 16.05
CA THR A 294 -13.88 -20.50 15.70
C THR A 294 -13.56 -19.05 15.34
N VAL A 295 -12.31 -18.63 15.57
CA VAL A 295 -11.81 -17.33 15.11
C VAL A 295 -11.48 -17.38 13.61
N MET A 296 -11.12 -18.54 13.07
CA MET A 296 -10.83 -18.70 11.65
C MET A 296 -11.47 -20.00 11.13
N PRO A 297 -12.36 -19.93 10.12
CA PRO A 297 -12.96 -18.74 9.51
C PRO A 297 -13.94 -18.03 10.47
N SER A 298 -14.16 -16.72 10.33
CA SER A 298 -15.15 -15.96 11.12
C SER A 298 -15.54 -14.63 10.45
N PRO A 299 -16.65 -13.98 10.88
CA PRO A 299 -16.97 -12.60 10.52
C PRO A 299 -15.84 -11.60 10.83
N PHE A 300 -15.07 -11.80 11.91
CA PHE A 300 -13.91 -10.98 12.24
C PHE A 300 -12.85 -10.98 11.12
N ILE A 301 -12.45 -12.17 10.64
CA ILE A 301 -11.43 -12.30 9.60
C ILE A 301 -11.93 -11.77 8.26
N LYS A 302 -13.18 -12.09 7.89
CA LYS A 302 -13.79 -11.60 6.64
C LYS A 302 -14.04 -10.08 6.67
N GLY A 303 -14.31 -9.53 7.85
CA GLY A 303 -14.60 -8.11 8.08
C GLY A 303 -13.38 -7.27 8.45
N ILE A 304 -12.16 -7.80 8.30
CA ILE A 304 -10.94 -7.13 8.79
C ILE A 304 -10.72 -5.75 8.14
N VAL A 305 -10.99 -5.62 6.84
CA VAL A 305 -10.85 -4.34 6.12
C VAL A 305 -11.82 -3.27 6.67
N PRO A 306 -13.14 -3.52 6.76
CA PRO A 306 -14.06 -2.62 7.47
C PRO A 306 -13.62 -2.27 8.89
N LEU A 307 -13.14 -3.23 9.68
CA LEU A 307 -12.68 -2.98 11.05
C LEU A 307 -11.50 -2.02 11.10
N ILE A 308 -10.55 -2.15 10.18
CA ILE A 308 -9.41 -1.23 10.05
C ILE A 308 -9.88 0.17 9.66
N ILE A 309 -10.84 0.28 8.75
CA ILE A 309 -11.43 1.57 8.35
C ILE A 309 -12.07 2.24 9.57
N PHE A 310 -12.87 1.51 10.33
CA PHE A 310 -13.49 2.04 11.55
C PHE A 310 -12.45 2.41 12.61
N PHE A 311 -11.40 1.61 12.76
CA PHE A 311 -10.28 1.93 13.65
C PHE A 311 -9.66 3.27 13.27
N PHE A 312 -9.23 3.46 12.02
CA PHE A 312 -8.67 4.73 11.57
C PHE A 312 -9.66 5.87 11.72
N PHE A 313 -10.93 5.66 11.38
CA PHE A 313 -11.94 6.69 11.49
C PHE A 313 -12.11 7.17 12.95
N VAL A 314 -12.28 6.24 13.89
CA VAL A 314 -12.47 6.55 15.32
C VAL A 314 -11.24 7.27 15.90
N VAL A 315 -10.05 6.74 15.64
CA VAL A 315 -8.79 7.30 16.19
C VAL A 315 -8.50 8.69 15.59
N SER A 316 -8.73 8.85 14.29
CA SER A 316 -8.52 10.12 13.59
C SER A 316 -9.54 11.18 13.99
N LEU A 317 -10.80 10.78 14.19
CA LEU A 317 -11.84 11.67 14.70
C LEU A 317 -11.49 12.16 16.11
N ALA A 318 -11.06 11.26 16.99
CA ALA A 318 -10.65 11.60 18.35
C ALA A 318 -9.44 12.57 18.34
N TYR A 319 -8.44 12.31 17.49
CA TYR A 319 -7.29 13.21 17.31
C TYR A 319 -7.70 14.58 16.75
N GLY A 320 -8.52 14.59 15.70
CA GLY A 320 -8.94 15.82 15.01
C GLY A 320 -9.78 16.74 15.89
N ILE A 321 -10.66 16.17 16.73
CA ILE A 321 -11.42 16.93 17.73
C ILE A 321 -10.48 17.47 18.82
N ALA A 322 -9.61 16.63 19.38
CA ALA A 322 -8.71 17.01 20.46
C ALA A 322 -7.68 18.08 20.07
N THR A 323 -7.26 18.11 18.81
CA THR A 323 -6.36 19.14 18.27
C THR A 323 -7.08 20.38 17.73
N GLY A 324 -8.43 20.39 17.74
CA GLY A 324 -9.23 21.48 17.21
C GLY A 324 -9.16 21.64 15.69
N LYS A 325 -8.69 20.62 14.97
CA LYS A 325 -8.74 20.50 13.50
C LYS A 325 -10.16 20.24 13.01
N ILE A 326 -10.96 19.55 13.81
CA ILE A 326 -12.39 19.32 13.58
C ILE A 326 -13.13 20.09 14.68
N ARG A 327 -13.79 21.19 14.31
CA ARG A 327 -14.56 22.02 15.26
C ARG A 327 -16.06 21.86 15.07
N ARG A 328 -16.48 21.55 13.84
CA ARG A 328 -17.88 21.36 13.46
C ARG A 328 -18.02 20.12 12.59
N GLN A 329 -19.20 19.52 12.59
CA GLN A 329 -19.50 18.35 11.76
C GLN A 329 -19.27 18.63 10.26
N ALA A 330 -19.46 19.89 9.84
CA ALA A 330 -19.25 20.35 8.46
C ALA A 330 -17.78 20.29 7.99
N ASP A 331 -16.81 20.17 8.91
CA ASP A 331 -15.38 20.07 8.56
C ASP A 331 -15.02 18.66 8.04
N LEU A 332 -15.78 17.64 8.45
CA LEU A 332 -15.48 16.24 8.19
C LEU A 332 -15.52 15.85 6.70
N PRO A 333 -16.54 16.25 5.90
CA PRO A 333 -16.60 15.87 4.49
C PRO A 333 -15.37 16.32 3.70
N GLN A 334 -14.86 17.53 3.93
CA GLN A 334 -13.69 18.02 3.20
C GLN A 334 -12.44 17.19 3.50
N LEU A 335 -12.23 16.82 4.78
CA LEU A 335 -11.10 15.98 5.21
C LEU A 335 -11.17 14.55 4.64
N MET A 336 -12.37 14.07 4.29
CA MET A 336 -12.56 12.77 3.65
C MET A 336 -12.52 12.83 2.11
N ILE A 337 -12.86 13.98 1.51
CA ILE A 337 -12.83 14.18 0.06
C ILE A 337 -11.40 14.29 -0.47
N GLU A 338 -10.50 14.97 0.25
CA GLU A 338 -9.13 15.19 -0.24
C GLU A 338 -8.35 13.90 -0.54
N PRO A 339 -8.34 12.87 0.34
CA PRO A 339 -7.71 11.59 0.02
C PRO A 339 -8.34 10.89 -1.19
N MET A 340 -9.65 11.06 -1.41
CA MET A 340 -10.32 10.48 -2.57
C MET A 340 -9.90 11.14 -3.89
N LYS A 341 -9.54 12.43 -3.87
CA LYS A 341 -9.03 13.12 -5.06
C LYS A 341 -7.68 12.55 -5.49
N GLU A 342 -6.82 12.19 -4.54
CA GLU A 342 -5.51 11.57 -4.82
C GLU A 342 -5.65 10.19 -5.50
N MET A 343 -6.78 9.51 -5.25
CA MET A 343 -7.10 8.22 -5.87
C MET A 343 -7.56 8.32 -7.33
N ALA A 344 -7.72 9.50 -7.92
CA ALA A 344 -8.23 9.65 -9.29
C ALA A 344 -7.37 8.88 -10.32
N GLY A 345 -6.04 8.97 -10.21
CA GLY A 345 -5.12 8.26 -11.12
C GLY A 345 -5.25 6.74 -11.00
N PHE A 346 -5.40 6.23 -9.78
CA PHE A 346 -5.65 4.81 -9.53
C PHE A 346 -6.98 4.34 -10.13
N ILE A 347 -8.07 5.09 -9.94
CA ILE A 347 -9.40 4.76 -10.48
C ILE A 347 -9.35 4.65 -12.01
N VAL A 348 -8.68 5.60 -12.67
CA VAL A 348 -8.48 5.59 -14.12
C VAL A 348 -7.66 4.38 -14.57
N MET A 349 -6.61 4.01 -13.82
CA MET A 349 -5.76 2.84 -14.13
C MET A 349 -6.49 1.51 -13.95
N VAL A 350 -7.32 1.40 -12.91
CA VAL A 350 -8.08 0.17 -12.61
C VAL A 350 -9.11 -0.14 -13.70
N PHE A 351 -9.66 0.88 -14.37
CA PHE A 351 -10.67 0.69 -15.40
C PHE A 351 -10.24 -0.29 -16.52
N PRO A 352 -9.16 -0.05 -17.29
CA PRO A 352 -8.71 -0.99 -18.30
C PRO A 352 -8.18 -2.30 -17.71
N LEU A 353 -7.57 -2.29 -16.53
CA LEU A 353 -7.14 -3.52 -15.85
C LEU A 353 -8.33 -4.47 -15.57
N ALA A 354 -9.42 -3.93 -15.03
CA ALA A 354 -10.63 -4.70 -14.75
C ALA A 354 -11.22 -5.31 -16.02
N GLN A 355 -11.21 -4.56 -17.15
CA GLN A 355 -11.65 -5.11 -18.44
C GLN A 355 -10.71 -6.21 -18.94
N PHE A 356 -9.40 -6.00 -18.86
CA PHE A 356 -8.40 -7.00 -19.26
C PHE A 356 -8.61 -8.32 -18.52
N VAL A 357 -8.71 -8.29 -17.18
CA VAL A 357 -8.92 -9.49 -16.36
C VAL A 357 -10.24 -10.18 -16.71
N ALA A 358 -11.32 -9.42 -16.85
CA ALA A 358 -12.62 -9.98 -17.20
C ALA A 358 -12.63 -10.63 -18.59
N MET A 359 -12.02 -9.97 -19.59
CA MET A 359 -11.89 -10.49 -20.96
C MET A 359 -10.98 -11.70 -21.01
N PHE A 360 -9.86 -11.68 -20.28
CA PHE A 360 -8.95 -12.80 -20.17
C PHE A 360 -9.68 -14.02 -19.60
N ASN A 361 -10.40 -13.84 -18.50
CA ASN A 361 -11.23 -14.90 -17.91
C ASN A 361 -12.29 -15.41 -18.89
N ARG A 362 -13.00 -14.51 -19.58
CA ARG A 362 -14.02 -14.87 -20.57
C ARG A 362 -13.46 -15.71 -21.72
N SER A 363 -12.22 -15.47 -22.14
CA SER A 363 -11.60 -16.16 -23.29
C SER A 363 -11.43 -17.67 -23.11
N HIS A 364 -11.41 -18.16 -21.86
CA HIS A 364 -11.24 -19.58 -21.54
C HIS A 364 -12.25 -20.11 -20.50
N LYS A 365 -13.10 -19.28 -19.89
CA LYS A 365 -14.17 -19.78 -19.00
C LYS A 365 -15.26 -20.52 -19.78
N LYS A 366 -15.59 -21.72 -19.31
CA LYS A 366 -16.79 -22.45 -19.72
C LYS A 366 -18.03 -21.61 -19.40
N HIS A 367 -19.00 -21.57 -20.31
CA HIS A 367 -20.32 -21.03 -19.97
C HIS A 367 -20.92 -21.95 -18.90
N ARG A 368 -21.23 -21.41 -17.72
CA ARG A 368 -22.35 -21.95 -16.94
C ARG A 368 -23.57 -21.24 -17.49
N LEU A 369 -24.43 -22.01 -18.17
CA LEU A 369 -25.80 -21.61 -18.51
C LEU A 369 -26.53 -21.17 -17.23
#